data_AF-A0A484Y4Y2-F1
#
_entry.id   AF-A0A484Y4Y2-F1
#
_cell.length_a   1.000
_cell.length_b   1.000
_cell.length_c   1.000
_cell.angle_alpha   90.00
_cell.angle_beta   90.00
_cell.angle_gamma   90.00
#
_symmetry.space_group_name_H-M   'P 1'
#
loop_
_entity.id
_entity.type
_entity.pdbx_description
1 polymer ?
#
loop_
_entity_poly.entity_id
_entity_poly.type
_entity_poly.pdbx_seq_one_letter_code
_entity_poly.pdbx_strand_id
1 'polypeptide(L)'
;MAVEAGEDQSASNGALVGDGNVRGIQAQLRSMLTDVQSGSVQIMAQLGITQDPAKGSDGTMGNLKIDSDKLKKALTDNPGGVQQYFIGDGKTTGLATQMSSTLDSMLSTSAGKTGVIQNAKDGINKTLKSLSERYDDMEASIDATMARYKTQFTQLDVLMTKMTNTANYLTQQFTKSS
;
A
#
# COMPACT_ATOMS: atom_id res chain seq x y z
N MET A 1 -0.67 -13.15 -11.61
CA MET A 1 -2.08 -13.53 -11.37
C MET A 1 -2.34 -13.29 -9.89
N ALA A 2 -3.47 -12.67 -9.54
CA ALA A 2 -3.83 -12.36 -8.16
C ALA A 2 -4.03 -13.67 -7.39
N VAL A 3 -3.55 -13.73 -6.15
CA VAL A 3 -3.65 -14.91 -5.27
C VAL A 3 -5.12 -15.04 -4.81
N GLU A 4 -5.67 -16.25 -4.86
CA GLU A 4 -6.99 -16.57 -4.31
C GLU A 4 -7.00 -16.38 -2.78
N ALA A 5 -8.17 -16.02 -2.24
CA ALA A 5 -8.33 -15.73 -0.82
C ALA A 5 -8.08 -17.00 0.04
N GLY A 6 -7.02 -16.99 0.84
CA GLY A 6 -6.71 -18.05 1.82
C GLY A 6 -5.35 -18.72 1.67
N GLU A 7 -4.57 -18.41 0.62
CA GLU A 7 -3.19 -18.90 0.50
C GLU A 7 -2.15 -17.85 0.94
N ASP A 8 -1.10 -18.32 1.62
CA ASP A 8 0.05 -17.50 1.98
C ASP A 8 0.65 -16.84 0.73
N GLN A 9 1.04 -15.57 0.83
CA GLN A 9 1.78 -14.91 -0.26
C GLN A 9 3.01 -15.75 -0.59
N SER A 10 3.08 -16.29 -1.82
CA SER A 10 4.30 -16.93 -2.32
C SER A 10 5.48 -16.01 -2.02
N ALA A 11 6.57 -16.53 -1.44
CA ALA A 11 7.74 -15.72 -1.09
C ALA A 11 8.39 -14.99 -2.29
N SER A 12 7.99 -15.35 -3.53
CA SER A 12 8.36 -14.65 -4.77
C SER A 12 7.48 -13.44 -5.11
N ASN A 13 6.30 -13.31 -4.50
CA ASN A 13 5.38 -12.19 -4.66
C ASN A 13 5.72 -11.13 -3.60
N GLY A 14 6.36 -10.04 -4.03
CA GLY A 14 6.72 -8.95 -3.12
C GLY A 14 5.51 -8.34 -2.39
N ALA A 15 5.77 -7.63 -1.30
CA ALA A 15 4.74 -7.08 -0.38
C ALA A 15 3.67 -6.18 -1.05
N LEU A 16 3.95 -5.66 -2.26
CA LEU A 16 3.04 -4.80 -3.03
C LEU A 16 2.30 -5.55 -4.16
N VAL A 17 2.42 -6.88 -4.23
CA VAL A 17 1.62 -7.69 -5.16
C VAL A 17 0.16 -7.54 -4.79
N GLY A 18 -0.61 -6.88 -5.66
CA GLY A 18 -2.01 -6.54 -5.38
C GLY A 18 -2.26 -5.06 -5.18
N ASP A 19 -1.22 -4.25 -4.94
CA ASP A 19 -1.35 -2.80 -4.75
C ASP A 19 -1.84 -2.11 -6.05
N GLY A 20 -2.96 -1.41 -5.93
CA GLY A 20 -3.58 -0.69 -7.06
C GLY A 20 -2.79 0.53 -7.51
N ASN A 21 -2.08 1.20 -6.59
CA ASN A 21 -1.24 2.36 -6.90
C ASN A 21 -0.02 1.92 -7.71
N VAL A 22 0.66 0.83 -7.32
CA VAL A 22 1.82 0.30 -8.07
C VAL A 22 1.40 -0.12 -9.47
N ARG A 23 0.27 -0.84 -9.62
CA ARG A 23 -0.26 -1.19 -10.94
C ARG A 23 -0.62 0.04 -11.77
N GLY A 24 -1.23 1.05 -11.15
CA GLY A 24 -1.58 2.31 -11.80
C GLY A 24 -0.35 3.04 -12.33
N ILE A 25 0.69 3.20 -11.51
CA ILE A 25 1.97 3.79 -11.91
C ILE A 25 2.58 3.03 -13.08
N GLN A 26 2.66 1.70 -13.00
CA GLN A 26 3.20 0.87 -14.09
C GLN A 26 2.44 1.05 -15.39
N ALA A 27 1.09 1.07 -15.34
CA ALA A 27 0.25 1.29 -16.51
C ALA A 27 0.48 2.67 -17.12
N GLN A 28 0.56 3.72 -16.30
CA GLN A 28 0.78 5.09 -16.75
C GLN A 28 2.17 5.26 -17.38
N LEU A 29 3.22 4.70 -16.76
CA LEU A 29 4.58 4.72 -17.33
C LEU A 29 4.64 3.98 -18.68
N ARG A 30 3.98 2.82 -18.79
CA ARG A 30 3.92 2.08 -20.06
C ARG A 30 3.14 2.84 -21.14
N SER A 31 2.04 3.50 -20.78
CA SER A 31 1.27 4.32 -21.72
C SER A 31 2.14 5.41 -22.32
N MET A 32 2.92 6.12 -21.49
CA MET A 32 3.80 7.19 -21.97
C MET A 32 4.87 6.71 -22.96
N LEU A 33 5.37 5.48 -22.81
CA LEU A 33 6.31 4.90 -23.78
C LEU A 33 5.68 4.63 -25.16
N THR A 34 4.35 4.52 -25.22
CA THR A 34 3.59 4.30 -26.47
C THR A 34 2.95 5.57 -27.00
N ASP A 35 3.06 6.69 -26.30
CA ASP A 35 2.49 7.97 -26.72
C ASP A 35 3.20 8.50 -27.97
N VAL A 36 2.39 8.86 -28.96
CA VAL A 36 2.87 9.38 -30.24
C VAL A 36 3.25 10.85 -30.07
N GLN A 37 4.51 11.16 -30.38
CA GLN A 37 5.03 12.53 -30.35
C GLN A 37 4.88 13.20 -31.71
N SER A 38 4.89 14.54 -31.71
CA SER A 38 4.91 15.34 -32.94
C SER A 38 6.31 15.40 -33.57
N GLY A 39 6.38 15.57 -34.88
CA GLY A 39 7.63 15.77 -35.61
C GLY A 39 7.99 14.60 -36.52
N SER A 40 9.22 14.58 -37.01
CA SER A 40 9.71 13.55 -37.94
C SER A 40 9.95 12.19 -37.29
N VAL A 41 10.19 12.17 -35.98
CA VAL A 41 10.24 10.97 -35.15
C VAL A 41 9.07 11.04 -34.20
N GLN A 42 8.19 10.05 -34.27
CA GLN A 42 6.91 10.04 -33.58
C GLN A 42 6.80 8.90 -32.56
N ILE A 43 7.55 7.81 -32.74
CA ILE A 43 7.51 6.63 -31.88
C ILE A 43 8.92 6.09 -31.59
N MET A 44 9.12 5.50 -30.41
CA MET A 44 10.39 4.91 -29.98
C MET A 44 10.96 3.89 -30.98
N ALA A 45 10.08 3.14 -31.65
CA ALA A 45 10.48 2.10 -32.61
C ALA A 45 11.24 2.68 -33.82
N GLN A 46 10.97 3.92 -34.23
CA GLN A 46 11.73 4.61 -35.29
C GLN A 46 13.17 4.92 -34.89
N LEU A 47 13.44 4.98 -33.58
CA LEU A 47 14.78 5.14 -33.00
C LEU A 47 15.45 3.79 -32.71
N GLY A 48 14.82 2.68 -33.08
CA GLY A 48 15.31 1.34 -32.74
C GLY A 48 15.05 0.94 -31.29
N ILE A 49 14.18 1.64 -30.56
CA ILE A 49 13.83 1.30 -29.18
C ILE A 49 12.45 0.62 -29.17
N THR A 50 12.39 -0.63 -28.74
CA THR A 50 11.17 -1.45 -28.73
C THR A 50 10.94 -2.11 -27.38
N GLN A 51 9.70 -2.46 -27.05
CA GLN A 51 9.41 -3.27 -25.87
C GLN A 51 9.66 -4.75 -26.17
N ASP A 52 10.39 -5.42 -25.29
CA ASP A 52 10.63 -6.85 -25.32
C ASP A 52 9.35 -7.59 -24.88
N PRO A 53 8.78 -8.47 -25.72
CA PRO A 53 7.64 -9.29 -25.33
C PRO A 53 8.02 -10.40 -24.33
N ALA A 54 9.30 -10.71 -24.19
CA ALA A 54 9.77 -11.72 -23.26
C ALA A 54 9.68 -11.24 -21.80
N LYS A 55 9.42 -12.20 -20.91
CA LYS A 55 9.57 -11.99 -19.48
C LYS A 55 11.06 -11.91 -19.16
N GLY A 56 11.49 -10.81 -18.54
CA GLY A 56 12.84 -10.64 -18.05
C GLY A 56 13.23 -11.72 -17.04
N SER A 57 14.52 -11.92 -16.83
CA SER A 57 15.05 -12.90 -15.86
C SER A 57 14.63 -12.62 -14.41
N ASP A 58 14.28 -11.37 -14.11
CA ASP A 58 13.71 -10.87 -12.85
C ASP A 58 12.17 -11.00 -12.80
N GLY A 59 11.56 -11.54 -13.85
CA GLY A 59 10.13 -11.71 -13.99
C GLY A 59 9.37 -10.49 -14.48
N THR A 60 10.05 -9.41 -14.85
CA THR A 60 9.44 -8.19 -15.41
C THR A 60 8.97 -8.40 -16.86
N MET A 61 8.06 -7.56 -17.34
CA MET A 61 7.59 -7.56 -18.73
C MET A 61 7.61 -6.14 -19.29
N GLY A 62 7.93 -6.00 -20.57
CA GLY A 62 8.02 -4.71 -21.26
C GLY A 62 9.37 -4.03 -21.13
N ASN A 63 10.45 -4.81 -20.98
CA ASN A 63 11.81 -4.28 -20.97
C ASN A 63 12.12 -3.58 -22.29
N LEU A 64 12.83 -2.46 -22.25
CA LEU A 64 13.21 -1.76 -23.47
C LEU A 64 14.44 -2.44 -24.09
N LYS A 65 14.29 -2.87 -25.34
CA LYS A 65 15.37 -3.37 -26.19
C LYS A 65 15.79 -2.27 -27.16
N ILE A 66 17.10 -2.05 -27.26
CA ILE A 66 17.69 -1.01 -28.10
C ILE A 66 18.48 -1.67 -29.24
N ASP A 67 18.10 -1.34 -30.47
CA ASP A 67 18.89 -1.58 -31.67
C ASP A 67 19.89 -0.42 -31.83
N SER A 68 21.12 -0.67 -31.37
CA SER A 68 22.19 0.34 -31.34
C SER A 68 22.52 0.92 -32.73
N ASP A 69 22.41 0.13 -33.79
CA ASP A 69 22.76 0.57 -35.14
C ASP A 69 21.67 1.48 -35.70
N LYS A 70 20.39 1.14 -35.50
CA LYS A 70 19.27 2.04 -35.83
C LYS A 70 19.29 3.33 -35.03
N LEU A 71 19.58 3.25 -33.73
CA LEU A 71 19.66 4.44 -32.89
C LEU A 71 20.79 5.37 -33.34
N LYS A 72 21.99 4.82 -33.60
CA LYS A 72 23.13 5.59 -34.13
C LYS A 72 22.80 6.23 -35.49
N LYS A 73 22.13 5.47 -36.38
CA LYS A 73 21.69 5.99 -37.68
C LYS A 73 20.71 7.15 -37.50
N ALA A 74 19.69 7.01 -36.64
CA ALA A 74 18.74 8.08 -36.37
C ALA A 74 19.40 9.35 -35.79
N LEU A 75 20.35 9.17 -34.87
CA LEU A 75 21.13 10.27 -34.28
C LEU A 75 22.02 10.98 -35.31
N THR A 76 22.53 10.26 -36.31
CA THR A 76 23.41 10.82 -37.35
C THR A 76 22.59 11.49 -38.46
N ASP A 77 21.55 10.80 -38.94
CA ASP A 77 20.76 11.22 -40.10
C ASP A 77 19.75 12.32 -39.74
N ASN A 78 19.24 12.35 -38.49
CA ASN A 78 18.25 13.31 -38.05
C ASN A 78 18.37 13.67 -36.55
N PRO A 79 19.48 14.29 -36.11
CA PRO A 79 19.69 14.64 -34.71
C PRO A 79 18.60 15.56 -34.15
N GLY A 80 18.11 16.51 -34.95
CA GLY A 80 17.05 17.43 -34.55
C GLY A 80 15.71 16.71 -34.29
N GLY A 81 15.37 15.72 -35.10
CA GLY A 81 14.18 14.88 -34.88
C GLY A 81 14.27 14.04 -33.61
N VAL A 82 15.45 13.49 -33.31
CA VAL A 82 15.67 12.75 -32.05
C VAL A 82 15.57 13.69 -30.84
N GLN A 83 16.17 14.88 -30.92
CA GLN A 83 16.07 15.89 -29.87
C GLN A 83 14.62 16.32 -29.64
N GLN A 84 13.88 16.62 -30.72
CA GLN A 84 12.46 16.99 -30.63
C GLN A 84 11.61 15.87 -30.03
N TYR A 85 11.90 14.59 -30.33
CA TYR A 85 11.17 13.46 -29.78
C TYR A 85 11.33 13.33 -28.26
N PHE A 86 12.56 13.43 -27.75
CA PHE A 86 12.81 13.25 -26.32
C PHE A 86 12.55 14.53 -25.52
N ILE A 87 13.02 15.68 -26.00
CA ILE A 87 13.00 16.95 -25.23
C ILE A 87 11.77 17.80 -25.60
N GLY A 88 11.33 17.75 -26.86
CA GLY A 88 10.29 18.65 -27.35
C GLY A 88 10.63 20.12 -27.14
N ASP A 89 9.67 20.88 -26.60
CA ASP A 89 9.82 22.27 -26.16
C ASP A 89 10.54 22.43 -24.81
N GLY A 90 10.90 21.32 -24.15
CA GLY A 90 11.51 21.29 -22.83
C GLY A 90 10.58 21.73 -21.69
N LYS A 91 9.27 21.86 -21.94
CA LYS A 91 8.28 22.29 -20.94
C LYS A 91 7.06 21.38 -20.87
N THR A 92 6.47 21.05 -22.01
CA THR A 92 5.17 20.34 -22.09
C THR A 92 5.14 19.19 -23.09
N THR A 93 6.07 19.20 -24.05
CA THR A 93 6.16 18.21 -25.14
C THR A 93 7.48 17.44 -25.06
N GLY A 94 7.52 16.29 -25.71
CA GLY A 94 8.67 15.40 -25.69
C GLY A 94 8.57 14.36 -24.59
N LEU A 95 8.99 13.13 -24.93
CA LEU A 95 8.84 11.97 -24.07
C LEU A 95 9.50 12.16 -22.69
N ALA A 96 10.74 12.66 -22.66
CA ALA A 96 11.49 12.83 -21.42
C ALA A 96 10.91 13.95 -20.54
N THR A 97 10.47 15.05 -21.16
CA THR A 97 9.81 16.17 -20.48
C THR A 97 8.50 15.71 -19.81
N GLN A 98 7.65 15.01 -20.56
CA GLN A 98 6.38 14.48 -20.06
C GLN A 98 6.57 13.41 -18.98
N MET A 99 7.54 12.51 -19.17
CA MET A 99 7.91 11.50 -18.19
C MET A 99 8.42 12.15 -16.89
N SER A 100 9.30 13.15 -16.98
CA SER A 100 9.81 13.88 -15.82
C SER A 100 8.67 14.54 -15.04
N SER A 101 7.80 15.29 -15.73
CA SER A 101 6.66 15.96 -15.08
C SER A 101 5.72 14.96 -14.40
N THR A 102 5.47 13.81 -15.03
CA THR A 102 4.65 12.75 -14.46
C THR A 102 5.31 12.13 -13.22
N LEU A 103 6.61 11.84 -13.29
CA LEU A 103 7.37 11.31 -12.16
C LEU A 103 7.41 12.31 -11.00
N ASP A 104 7.61 13.60 -11.27
CA ASP A 104 7.56 14.65 -10.26
C ASP A 104 6.20 14.70 -9.56
N SER A 105 5.11 14.59 -10.32
CA SER A 105 3.76 14.53 -9.76
C SER A 105 3.52 13.26 -8.93
N MET A 106 4.05 12.11 -9.34
CA MET A 106 3.91 10.85 -8.61
C MET A 106 4.71 10.83 -7.31
N LEU A 107 5.90 11.46 -7.33
CA LEU A 107 6.87 11.48 -6.24
C LEU A 107 6.70 12.68 -5.30
N SER A 108 5.89 13.67 -5.68
CA SER A 108 5.69 14.89 -4.89
C SER A 108 5.30 14.58 -3.44
N THR A 109 6.03 15.19 -2.52
CA THR A 109 5.75 15.17 -1.07
C THR A 109 5.20 16.51 -0.59
N SER A 110 4.94 17.44 -1.51
CA SER A 110 4.51 18.79 -1.17
C SER A 110 3.09 18.81 -0.66
N ALA A 111 2.86 19.45 0.49
CA ALA A 111 1.54 19.62 1.07
C ALA A 111 0.57 20.27 0.06
N GLY A 112 -0.60 19.67 -0.12
CA GLY A 112 -1.60 20.12 -1.09
C GLY A 112 -1.35 19.68 -2.53
N LYS A 113 -0.23 19.01 -2.82
CA LYS A 113 0.10 18.41 -4.12
C LYS A 113 0.75 17.03 -3.94
N THR A 114 0.30 16.28 -2.93
CA THR A 114 0.90 15.00 -2.55
C THR A 114 0.70 13.98 -3.67
N GLY A 115 1.81 13.37 -4.10
CA GLY A 115 1.84 12.35 -5.12
C GLY A 115 1.30 11.01 -4.62
N VAL A 116 1.02 10.12 -5.57
CA VAL A 116 0.37 8.82 -5.31
C VAL A 116 1.13 7.96 -4.28
N ILE A 117 2.47 8.01 -4.28
CA ILE A 117 3.29 7.21 -3.36
C ILE A 117 3.17 7.75 -1.93
N GLN A 118 3.22 9.06 -1.76
CA GLN A 118 3.11 9.67 -0.45
C GLN A 118 1.68 9.52 0.11
N ASN A 119 0.66 9.65 -0.73
CA ASN A 119 -0.74 9.37 -0.33
C ASN A 119 -0.91 7.93 0.17
N ALA A 120 -0.29 6.96 -0.50
CA ALA A 120 -0.32 5.57 -0.05
C ALA A 120 0.35 5.40 1.33
N LYS A 121 1.52 6.02 1.55
CA LYS A 121 2.20 6.02 2.85
C LYS A 121 1.35 6.65 3.95
N ASP A 122 0.74 7.80 3.67
CA ASP A 122 -0.10 8.51 4.63
C ASP A 122 -1.35 7.69 5.00
N GLY A 123 -1.96 7.02 4.03
CA GLY A 123 -3.08 6.10 4.25
C GLY A 123 -2.70 4.91 5.14
N ILE A 124 -1.54 4.30 4.90
CA ILE A 124 -1.01 3.22 5.73
C ILE A 124 -0.74 3.71 7.16
N ASN A 125 -0.08 4.86 7.32
CA ASN A 125 0.19 5.45 8.63
C ASN A 125 -1.09 5.78 9.40
N LYS A 126 -2.13 6.27 8.72
CA LYS A 126 -3.44 6.51 9.32
C LYS A 126 -4.11 5.22 9.78
N THR A 127 -4.00 4.16 8.98
CA THR A 127 -4.51 2.83 9.33
C THR A 127 -3.78 2.27 10.54
N LEU A 128 -2.45 2.41 10.59
CA LEU A 128 -1.63 2.02 11.73
C LEU A 128 -2.06 2.77 13.00
N LYS A 129 -2.23 4.10 12.91
CA LYS A 129 -2.69 4.91 14.03
C LYS A 129 -4.06 4.48 14.55
N SER A 130 -5.03 4.27 13.65
CA SER A 130 -6.37 3.79 14.04
C SER A 130 -6.31 2.40 14.67
N LEU A 131 -5.41 1.52 14.21
CA LEU A 131 -5.22 0.21 14.83
C LEU A 131 -4.63 0.33 16.24
N SER A 132 -3.68 1.23 16.46
CA SER A 132 -3.15 1.53 17.81
C SER A 132 -4.24 2.07 18.74
N GLU A 133 -5.04 3.03 18.30
CA GLU A 133 -6.14 3.57 19.12
C GLU A 133 -7.16 2.47 19.49
N ARG A 134 -7.50 1.58 18.55
CA ARG A 134 -8.38 0.44 18.81
C ARG A 134 -7.78 -0.59 19.78
N TYR A 135 -6.45 -0.72 19.76
CA TYR A 135 -5.74 -1.59 20.70
C TYR A 135 -5.85 -1.02 22.12
N ASP A 136 -5.57 0.27 22.29
CA ASP A 136 -5.65 0.95 23.59
C ASP A 136 -7.08 0.91 24.17
N ASP A 137 -8.10 1.15 23.33
CA ASP A 137 -9.51 1.06 23.75
C ASP A 137 -9.90 -0.36 24.19
N MET A 138 -9.39 -1.38 23.49
CA MET A 138 -9.63 -2.76 23.85
C MET A 138 -8.94 -3.12 25.17
N GLU A 139 -7.70 -2.67 25.38
CA GLU A 139 -6.97 -2.86 26.63
C GLU A 139 -7.73 -2.24 27.82
N ALA A 140 -8.20 -0.99 27.67
CA ALA A 140 -9.01 -0.33 28.70
C ALA A 140 -10.32 -1.07 29.00
N SER A 141 -10.98 -1.63 27.98
CA SER A 141 -12.19 -2.43 28.13
C SER A 141 -11.93 -3.75 28.89
N ILE A 142 -10.80 -4.41 28.60
CA ILE A 142 -10.36 -5.61 29.31
C ILE A 142 -10.11 -5.29 30.78
N ASP A 143 -9.37 -4.22 31.07
CA ASP A 143 -9.08 -3.79 32.43
C ASP A 143 -10.34 -3.45 33.23
N ALA A 144 -11.27 -2.71 32.63
CA ALA A 144 -12.55 -2.39 33.25
C ALA A 144 -13.38 -3.66 33.54
N THR A 145 -13.37 -4.63 32.62
CA THR A 145 -14.06 -5.92 32.79
C THR A 145 -13.42 -6.73 33.93
N MET A 146 -12.09 -6.78 33.99
CA MET A 146 -11.35 -7.46 35.06
C MET A 146 -11.59 -6.81 36.42
N ALA A 147 -11.61 -5.48 36.50
CA ALA A 147 -11.94 -4.75 37.72
C ALA A 147 -13.35 -5.09 38.21
N ARG A 148 -14.34 -5.08 37.30
CA ARG A 148 -15.72 -5.48 37.62
C ARG A 148 -15.79 -6.91 38.14
N TYR A 149 -15.11 -7.86 37.51
CA TYR A 149 -15.08 -9.26 37.97
C TYR A 149 -14.42 -9.41 39.34
N LYS A 150 -13.35 -8.67 39.63
CA LYS A 150 -12.75 -8.64 40.97
C LYS A 150 -13.76 -8.14 42.01
N THR A 151 -14.47 -7.04 41.74
CA THR A 151 -15.50 -6.51 42.64
C THR A 151 -16.64 -7.52 42.86
N GLN A 152 -17.16 -8.13 41.80
CA GLN A 152 -18.22 -9.15 41.91
C GLN A 152 -17.74 -10.35 42.73
N PHE A 153 -16.50 -10.80 42.53
CA PHE A 153 -15.91 -11.89 43.30
C PHE A 153 -15.86 -11.56 44.80
N THR A 154 -15.37 -10.38 45.18
CA THR A 154 -15.34 -9.95 46.60
C THR A 154 -16.75 -9.83 47.19
N GLN A 155 -17.73 -9.34 46.43
CA GLN A 155 -19.12 -9.27 46.90
C GLN A 155 -19.74 -10.65 47.11
N LEU A 156 -19.44 -11.61 46.22
CA LEU A 156 -19.87 -13.01 46.37
C LEU A 156 -19.26 -13.66 47.61
N ASP A 157 -17.99 -13.37 47.92
CA ASP A 157 -17.32 -13.86 49.14
C ASP A 157 -17.98 -13.33 50.42
N VAL A 158 -18.31 -12.03 50.45
CA VAL A 158 -19.07 -11.42 51.56
C VAL A 158 -20.46 -12.01 51.68
N LEU A 159 -21.16 -12.24 50.56
CA LEU A 159 -22.49 -12.85 50.54
C LEU A 159 -22.43 -14.28 51.09
N MET A 160 -21.44 -15.07 50.67
CA MET A 160 -21.21 -16.44 51.14
C MET A 160 -20.96 -16.46 52.65
N THR A 161 -20.14 -15.53 53.17
CA THR A 161 -19.92 -15.40 54.61
C THR A 161 -21.20 -15.04 55.37
N LYS A 162 -22.00 -14.10 54.86
CA LYS A 162 -23.31 -13.74 55.44
C LYS A 162 -24.30 -14.91 55.42
N MET A 163 -24.35 -15.66 54.32
CA MET A 163 -25.20 -16.85 54.22
C MET A 163 -24.79 -17.93 55.23
N THR A 164 -23.49 -18.18 55.40
CA THR A 164 -22.97 -19.09 56.43
C THR A 164 -23.38 -18.65 57.84
N ASN A 165 -23.21 -17.37 58.16
CA ASN A 165 -23.63 -16.83 59.47
C ASN A 165 -25.14 -16.96 59.69
N THR A 166 -25.95 -16.73 58.64
CA THR A 166 -27.41 -16.86 58.69
C THR A 166 -27.82 -18.32 58.90
N ALA A 167 -27.19 -19.26 58.18
CA ALA A 167 -27.43 -20.69 58.35
C ALA A 167 -27.10 -21.16 59.78
N ASN A 168 -25.99 -20.68 60.35
CA ASN A 168 -25.61 -20.96 61.73
C ASN A 168 -26.63 -20.41 62.73
N TYR A 169 -27.11 -19.18 62.54
CA TYR A 169 -28.14 -18.58 63.38
C TYR A 169 -29.46 -19.35 63.33
N LEU A 170 -29.94 -19.70 62.12
CA LEU A 170 -31.15 -20.50 61.95
C LEU A 170 -31.02 -21.87 62.63
N THR A 171 -29.87 -22.53 62.48
CA THR A 171 -29.58 -23.81 63.14
C THR A 171 -29.68 -23.68 64.66
N GLN A 172 -29.09 -22.64 65.25
CA GLN A 172 -29.19 -22.38 66.69
C GLN A 172 -30.63 -22.14 67.15
N GLN A 173 -31.43 -21.40 66.38
CA GLN A 173 -32.85 -21.18 66.71
C GLN A 173 -33.64 -22.49 66.71
N PHE A 174 -33.46 -23.35 65.70
CA PHE A 174 -34.11 -24.65 65.65
C PHE A 174 -33.71 -25.57 66.83
N THR A 175 -32.42 -25.54 67.23
CA THR A 175 -31.96 -26.34 68.39
C THR A 175 -32.43 -25.79 69.75
N LYS A 176 -32.80 -24.51 69.84
CA LYS A 176 -33.35 -23.90 71.07
C LYS A 176 -34.87 -24.04 71.18
N SER A 177 -35.57 -24.25 70.06
CA SER A 177 -37.02 -24.42 70.03
C SER A 177 -37.47 -25.88 70.06
N SER A 178 -36.54 -26.82 70.22
CA SER A 178 -36.79 -28.27 70.41
C SER A 178 -36.41 -28.68 71.82
#